data_AF-K2P794-F1
#
_entry.id   AF-K2P794-F1
#
_cell.length_a   1.000
_cell.length_b   1.000
_cell.length_c   1.000
_cell.angle_alpha   90.00
_cell.angle_beta   90.00
_cell.angle_gamma   90.00
#
_symmetry.space_group_name_H-M   'P 1'
#
loop_
_entity.id
_entity.type
_entity.pdbx_description
1 polymer ?
#
loop_
_entity_poly.entity_id
_entity_poly.type
_entity_poly.pdbx_seq_one_letter_code
_entity_poly.pdbx_strand_id
1 'polypeptide(L)'
;MIDNVKFYVLDKGSFDFRTEEKQTVELKSKFNRQTGEIEEYPKKGMYYNMQVNLLKKSSFIKGSLHKLHNLILDRKEHNYNDFSFCELEQTLDFMCDELYVRPEETKITNLEFGLNIDLPIDADRFLDHMLLMYDFKAPNRNETFNGKGNYREFKRTDYSFKIYNKTKHYKQKGNVVRFEIKITRSRLL
;
A
#
# COMPACT_ATOMS: atom_id res chain seq x y z
N MET A 1 2.74 5.06 11.01
CA MET A 1 1.63 5.06 10.03
C MET A 1 1.70 3.81 9.19
N ILE A 2 0.66 2.98 9.18
CA ILE A 2 0.52 1.90 8.18
C ILE A 2 -0.03 2.53 6.90
N ASP A 3 0.64 2.31 5.78
CA ASP A 3 0.21 2.84 4.48
C ASP A 3 -0.34 1.70 3.63
N ASN A 4 0.51 1.02 2.86
CA ASN A 4 0.08 -0.05 1.96
C ASN A 4 -0.04 -1.41 2.66
N VAL A 5 -1.11 -2.13 2.34
CA VAL A 5 -1.37 -3.49 2.82
C VAL A 5 -1.83 -4.39 1.68
N LYS A 6 -1.60 -5.69 1.83
CA LYS A 6 -2.22 -6.74 1.01
C LYS A 6 -2.75 -7.87 1.88
N PHE A 7 -4.05 -8.07 1.84
CA PHE A 7 -4.76 -9.18 2.47
C PHE A 7 -4.99 -10.28 1.45
N TYR A 8 -4.43 -11.46 1.72
CA TYR A 8 -4.74 -12.69 1.00
C TYR A 8 -5.96 -13.35 1.63
N VAL A 9 -6.90 -13.83 0.83
CA VAL A 9 -8.10 -14.50 1.31
C VAL A 9 -7.87 -16.02 1.34
N LEU A 10 -8.13 -16.64 2.50
CA LEU A 10 -7.97 -18.08 2.74
C LEU A 10 -9.16 -18.88 2.17
N ASP A 11 -10.39 -18.40 2.37
CA ASP A 11 -11.60 -18.95 1.73
C ASP A 11 -11.99 -18.13 0.50
N LYS A 12 -11.33 -18.42 -0.62
CA LYS A 12 -11.61 -17.78 -1.92
C LYS A 12 -13.07 -17.97 -2.33
N GLY A 13 -13.63 -19.17 -2.17
CA GLY A 13 -14.94 -19.51 -2.72
C GLY A 13 -16.03 -18.62 -2.13
N SER A 14 -16.03 -18.53 -0.80
CA SER A 14 -17.01 -17.71 -0.09
C SER A 14 -16.80 -16.21 -0.32
N PHE A 15 -15.55 -15.74 -0.39
CA PHE A 15 -15.26 -14.32 -0.64
C PHE A 15 -15.63 -13.88 -2.06
N ASP A 16 -15.28 -14.67 -3.09
CA ASP A 16 -15.61 -14.35 -4.48
C ASP A 16 -17.13 -14.31 -4.66
N PHE A 17 -17.85 -15.30 -4.10
CA PHE A 17 -19.32 -15.32 -4.11
C PHE A 17 -19.92 -14.06 -3.47
N ARG A 18 -19.45 -13.68 -2.27
CA ARG A 18 -19.92 -12.45 -1.61
C ARG A 18 -19.65 -11.20 -2.45
N THR A 19 -18.46 -11.10 -3.04
CA THR A 19 -18.05 -9.94 -3.85
C THR A 19 -18.93 -9.81 -5.10
N GLU A 20 -19.23 -10.92 -5.77
CA GLU A 20 -20.03 -10.95 -7.00
C GLU A 20 -21.53 -10.74 -6.73
N GLU A 21 -22.08 -11.40 -5.72
CA GLU A 21 -23.51 -11.29 -5.37
C GLU A 21 -23.87 -9.94 -4.76
N LYS A 22 -23.02 -9.40 -3.89
CA LYS A 22 -23.26 -8.10 -3.23
C LYS A 22 -22.89 -6.92 -4.13
N GLN A 23 -22.15 -7.15 -5.21
CA GLN A 23 -21.70 -6.13 -6.16
C GLN A 23 -21.04 -4.91 -5.48
N THR A 24 -20.26 -5.16 -4.42
CA THR A 24 -19.58 -4.10 -3.65
C THR A 24 -18.55 -3.34 -4.48
N VAL A 25 -18.07 -3.97 -5.55
CA VAL A 25 -17.12 -3.39 -6.51
C VAL A 25 -17.53 -3.70 -7.93
N GLU A 26 -17.35 -2.73 -8.83
CA GLU A 26 -17.49 -2.95 -10.27
C GLU A 26 -16.34 -3.84 -10.76
N LEU A 27 -16.60 -5.14 -10.89
CA LEU A 27 -15.64 -6.11 -11.38
C LEU A 27 -15.48 -6.02 -12.90
N LYS A 28 -14.23 -5.89 -13.34
CA LYS A 28 -13.85 -5.84 -14.75
C LYS A 28 -13.08 -7.10 -15.13
N SER A 29 -13.50 -7.72 -16.23
CA SER A 29 -12.87 -8.89 -16.84
C SER A 29 -12.39 -8.55 -18.25
N LYS A 30 -11.50 -9.38 -18.78
CA LYS A 30 -11.10 -9.31 -20.19
C LYS A 30 -12.05 -10.15 -21.03
N PHE A 31 -12.09 -9.85 -22.32
CA PHE A 31 -12.79 -10.69 -23.29
C PHE A 31 -11.94 -10.81 -24.56
N ASN A 32 -12.11 -11.93 -25.27
CA ASN A 32 -11.50 -12.15 -26.56
C ASN A 32 -12.25 -11.34 -27.63
N ARG A 33 -11.56 -10.42 -28.30
CA ARG A 33 -12.19 -9.53 -29.31
C ARG A 33 -12.64 -10.25 -30.58
N GLN A 34 -12.11 -11.43 -30.87
CA GLN A 34 -12.47 -12.22 -32.05
C GLN A 34 -13.64 -13.15 -31.77
N THR A 35 -13.61 -13.88 -30.65
CA THR A 35 -14.64 -14.88 -30.32
C THR A 35 -15.79 -14.32 -29.47
N GLY A 36 -15.59 -13.18 -28.80
CA GLY A 36 -16.53 -12.61 -27.84
C GLY A 36 -16.53 -13.33 -26.48
N GLU A 37 -15.70 -14.35 -26.29
CA GLU A 37 -15.61 -15.10 -25.04
C GLU A 37 -15.06 -14.23 -23.91
N ILE A 38 -15.76 -14.22 -22.77
CA ILE A 38 -15.32 -13.52 -21.57
C ILE A 38 -14.33 -14.41 -20.82
N GLU A 39 -13.17 -13.85 -20.48
CA GLU A 39 -12.23 -14.50 -19.57
C GLU A 39 -12.78 -14.40 -18.15
N GLU A 40 -13.15 -15.55 -17.57
CA GLU A 40 -13.69 -15.63 -16.20
C GLU A 40 -12.70 -15.07 -15.16
N TYR A 41 -11.39 -15.19 -15.39
CA TYR A 41 -10.36 -14.61 -14.54
C TYR A 41 -9.25 -13.98 -15.38
N PRO A 42 -8.60 -12.91 -14.90
CA PRO A 42 -8.82 -12.25 -13.61
C PRO A 42 -9.98 -11.26 -13.63
N LYS A 43 -10.76 -11.21 -12.55
CA LYS A 43 -11.73 -10.13 -12.29
C LYS A 43 -11.08 -9.11 -11.36
N LYS A 44 -11.17 -7.83 -11.69
CA LYS A 44 -10.56 -6.75 -10.90
C LYS A 44 -11.55 -5.64 -10.66
N GLY A 45 -11.66 -5.20 -9.40
CA GLY A 45 -12.46 -4.06 -8.99
C GLY A 45 -11.63 -3.07 -8.18
N MET A 46 -12.10 -1.83 -8.12
CA MET A 46 -11.57 -0.80 -7.23
C MET A 46 -12.68 -0.39 -6.27
N TYR A 47 -12.46 -0.58 -4.98
CA TYR A 47 -13.23 0.07 -3.94
C TYR A 47 -12.40 1.25 -3.45
N TYR A 48 -12.72 2.45 -3.95
CA TYR A 48 -11.86 3.62 -3.80
C TYR A 48 -10.41 3.34 -4.24
N ASN A 49 -9.45 3.32 -3.31
CA ASN A 49 -8.04 3.03 -3.56
C ASN A 49 -7.66 1.57 -3.21
N MET A 50 -8.62 0.75 -2.78
CA MET A 50 -8.45 -0.67 -2.46
C MET A 50 -8.79 -1.51 -3.70
N GLN A 51 -7.78 -2.17 -4.25
CA GLN A 51 -7.93 -3.05 -5.40
C GLN A 51 -8.33 -4.46 -4.96
N VAL A 52 -9.53 -4.87 -5.35
CA VAL A 52 -10.03 -6.25 -5.20
C VAL A 52 -9.61 -7.05 -6.43
N ASN A 53 -8.92 -8.17 -6.23
CA ASN A 53 -8.46 -9.04 -7.31
C ASN A 53 -8.97 -10.46 -7.07
N LEU A 54 -9.82 -10.95 -7.96
CA LEU A 54 -10.24 -12.34 -8.01
C LEU A 54 -9.45 -13.04 -9.12
N LEU A 55 -8.62 -14.02 -8.74
CA LEU A 55 -7.81 -14.80 -9.69
C LEU A 55 -8.23 -16.26 -9.63
N LYS A 56 -7.90 -17.01 -10.69
CA LYS A 56 -8.24 -18.43 -10.79
C LYS A 56 -7.83 -19.27 -9.57
N LYS A 57 -6.67 -18.98 -8.95
CA LYS A 57 -6.12 -19.74 -7.82
C LYS A 57 -6.20 -19.02 -6.48
N SER A 58 -6.45 -17.72 -6.46
CA SER A 58 -6.38 -16.92 -5.25
C SER A 58 -7.10 -15.59 -5.40
N SER A 59 -7.57 -15.06 -4.28
CA SER A 59 -8.15 -13.72 -4.22
C SER A 59 -7.45 -12.90 -3.15
N PHE A 60 -7.31 -11.60 -3.42
CA PHE A 60 -6.67 -10.69 -2.48
C PHE A 60 -7.16 -9.26 -2.67
N ILE A 61 -7.04 -8.50 -1.60
CA ILE A 61 -7.28 -7.06 -1.58
C ILE A 61 -5.95 -6.37 -1.29
N LYS A 62 -5.64 -5.30 -2.01
CA LYS A 62 -4.47 -4.47 -1.71
C LYS A 62 -4.75 -2.99 -1.93
N GLY A 63 -4.12 -2.14 -1.15
CA GLY A 63 -4.26 -0.70 -1.27
C GLY A 63 -3.65 0.00 -0.06
N SER A 64 -3.98 1.27 0.14
CA SER A 64 -3.48 2.07 1.25
C SER A 64 -4.60 2.34 2.26
N LEU A 65 -4.43 1.88 3.49
CA LEU A 65 -5.41 2.12 4.56
C LEU A 65 -5.43 3.60 4.94
N HIS A 66 -4.28 4.26 4.99
CA HIS A 66 -4.23 5.68 5.33
C HIS A 66 -4.91 6.57 4.28
N LYS A 67 -4.71 6.28 2.99
CA LYS A 67 -5.42 6.98 1.92
C LYS A 67 -6.91 6.70 1.93
N LEU A 68 -7.32 5.46 2.24
CA LEU A 68 -8.73 5.10 2.39
C LEU A 68 -9.36 5.93 3.53
N HIS A 69 -8.71 5.97 4.69
CA HIS A 69 -9.15 6.76 5.85
C HIS A 69 -9.37 8.24 5.50
N ASN A 70 -8.35 8.88 4.92
CA ASN A 70 -8.44 10.29 4.53
C ASN A 70 -9.47 10.54 3.42
N LEU A 71 -9.68 9.57 2.53
CA LEU A 71 -10.71 9.67 1.51
C LEU A 71 -12.11 9.60 2.12
N ILE A 72 -12.33 8.76 3.13
CA ILE A 72 -13.61 8.64 3.83
C ILE A 72 -13.90 9.90 4.65
N LEU A 73 -12.92 10.40 5.41
CA LEU A 73 -13.09 11.57 6.28
C LEU A 73 -13.07 12.89 5.52
N ASP A 74 -12.04 13.13 4.70
CA ASP A 74 -11.77 14.43 4.10
C ASP A 74 -12.16 14.50 2.61
N ARG A 75 -12.66 13.40 2.04
CA ARG A 75 -12.94 13.26 0.60
C ARG A 75 -11.73 13.56 -0.29
N LYS A 76 -10.53 13.35 0.24
CA LYS A 76 -9.26 13.57 -0.46
C LYS A 76 -8.33 12.39 -0.26
N GLU A 77 -7.80 11.88 -1.36
CA GLU A 77 -6.83 10.80 -1.32
C GLU A 77 -5.43 11.33 -0.99
N HIS A 78 -4.96 11.16 0.25
CA HIS A 78 -3.61 11.52 0.67
C HIS A 78 -3.07 10.65 1.81
N ASN A 79 -1.76 10.75 2.11
CA ASN A 79 -1.09 10.03 3.20
C ASN A 79 -0.01 10.87 3.94
N TYR A 80 -0.17 12.19 3.96
CA TYR A 80 0.83 13.10 4.52
C TYR A 80 0.58 13.47 5.99
N ASN A 81 -0.68 13.41 6.44
CA ASN A 81 -1.07 13.64 7.84
C ASN A 81 -0.73 12.45 8.73
N ASP A 82 -1.04 12.53 10.00
CA ASP A 82 -0.87 11.39 10.90
C ASP A 82 -1.96 10.33 10.65
N PHE A 83 -1.64 9.09 11.04
CA PHE A 83 -2.54 7.95 11.01
C PHE A 83 -2.26 7.10 12.23
N SER A 84 -3.07 7.32 13.24
CA SER A 84 -3.02 6.67 14.53
C SER A 84 -3.51 5.23 14.45
N PHE A 85 -3.28 4.48 15.53
CA PHE A 85 -3.76 3.12 15.64
C PHE A 85 -5.29 3.04 15.71
N CYS A 86 -5.95 3.97 16.41
CA CYS A 86 -7.41 4.00 16.47
C CYS A 86 -8.05 4.27 15.10
N GLU A 87 -7.46 5.19 14.33
CA GLU A 87 -7.92 5.47 12.95
C GLU A 87 -7.70 4.25 12.04
N LEU A 88 -6.60 3.51 12.24
CA LEU A 88 -6.36 2.24 11.55
C LEU A 88 -7.43 1.21 11.86
N GLU A 89 -7.77 0.97 13.14
CA GLU A 89 -8.82 0.02 13.53
C GLU A 89 -10.15 0.38 12.89
N GLN A 90 -10.57 1.65 13.01
CA GLN A 90 -11.80 2.15 12.38
C GLN A 90 -11.82 1.94 10.86
N THR A 91 -10.68 2.14 10.20
CA THR A 91 -10.56 1.97 8.75
C THR A 91 -10.61 0.50 8.34
N LEU A 92 -10.03 -0.39 9.16
CA LEU A 92 -10.09 -1.83 8.95
C LEU A 92 -11.52 -2.36 9.12
N ASP A 93 -12.22 -1.93 10.18
CA ASP A 93 -13.61 -2.32 10.42
C ASP A 93 -14.50 -1.88 9.27
N PHE A 94 -14.42 -0.59 8.88
CA PHE A 94 -15.14 -0.05 7.73
C PHE A 94 -14.86 -0.84 6.45
N MET A 95 -13.59 -1.11 6.14
CA MET A 95 -13.22 -1.86 4.95
C MET A 95 -13.76 -3.30 4.99
N CYS A 96 -13.71 -3.95 6.15
CA CYS A 96 -14.18 -5.33 6.31
C CYS A 96 -15.69 -5.44 6.12
N ASP A 97 -16.45 -4.49 6.69
CA ASP A 97 -17.90 -4.42 6.53
C ASP A 97 -18.29 -4.16 5.07
N GLU A 98 -17.70 -3.15 4.44
CA GLU A 98 -18.03 -2.73 3.07
C GLU A 98 -17.65 -3.75 2.01
N LEU A 99 -16.56 -4.51 2.23
CA LEU A 99 -16.09 -5.54 1.30
C LEU A 99 -16.49 -6.96 1.71
N TYR A 100 -17.27 -7.12 2.78
CA TYR A 100 -17.64 -8.42 3.37
C TYR A 100 -16.43 -9.35 3.56
N VAL A 101 -15.33 -8.76 4.04
CA VAL A 101 -14.08 -9.45 4.38
C VAL A 101 -14.18 -9.90 5.82
N ARG A 102 -13.83 -11.16 6.07
CA ARG A 102 -13.73 -11.71 7.41
C ARG A 102 -12.26 -11.77 7.82
N PRO A 103 -11.81 -10.99 8.82
CA PRO A 103 -10.41 -10.94 9.21
C PRO A 103 -9.79 -12.33 9.46
N GLU A 104 -10.53 -13.24 10.09
CA GLU A 104 -10.15 -14.62 10.38
C GLU A 104 -9.96 -15.51 9.13
N GLU A 105 -10.59 -15.13 8.01
CA GLU A 105 -10.43 -15.76 6.69
C GLU A 105 -9.34 -15.06 5.85
N THR A 106 -8.51 -14.21 6.46
CA THR A 106 -7.44 -13.48 5.74
C THR A 106 -6.06 -13.66 6.33
N LYS A 107 -5.04 -13.39 5.51
CA LYS A 107 -3.64 -13.31 5.91
C LYS A 107 -2.97 -12.08 5.30
N ILE A 108 -2.25 -11.31 6.11
CA ILE A 108 -1.43 -10.21 5.61
C ILE A 108 -0.21 -10.81 4.88
N THR A 109 -0.01 -10.40 3.63
CA THR A 109 1.11 -10.88 2.78
C THR A 109 2.07 -9.76 2.39
N ASN A 110 1.62 -8.52 2.48
CA ASN A 110 2.44 -7.33 2.35
C ASN A 110 1.97 -6.29 3.36
N LEU A 111 2.93 -5.63 3.99
CA LEU A 111 2.67 -4.53 4.91
C LEU A 111 3.72 -3.45 4.69
N GLU A 112 3.29 -2.21 4.56
CA GLU A 112 4.15 -1.04 4.50
C GLU A 112 3.77 -0.10 5.63
N PHE A 113 4.75 0.30 6.41
CA PHE A 113 4.57 1.34 7.42
C PHE A 113 5.72 2.32 7.39
N GLY A 114 5.40 3.57 7.69
CA GLY A 114 6.32 4.70 7.67
C GLY A 114 6.34 5.48 8.97
N LEU A 115 7.51 6.05 9.26
CA LEU A 115 7.75 7.01 10.31
C LEU A 115 8.28 8.31 9.70
N ASN A 116 7.65 9.43 10.06
CA ASN A 116 8.18 10.77 9.81
C ASN A 116 9.20 11.11 10.89
N ILE A 117 10.35 11.64 10.49
CA ILE A 117 11.35 12.17 11.40
C ILE A 117 11.69 13.60 10.97
N ASP A 118 11.47 14.55 11.89
CA ASP A 118 11.95 15.92 11.76
C ASP A 118 13.46 15.96 11.97
N LEU A 119 14.17 16.53 11.01
CA LEU A 119 15.62 16.71 11.08
C LEU A 119 15.96 18.17 11.39
N PRO A 120 16.96 18.42 12.27
CA PRO A 120 17.49 19.76 12.50
C PRO A 120 18.37 20.26 11.33
N ILE A 121 18.60 19.42 10.32
CA ILE A 121 19.43 19.67 9.14
C ILE A 121 18.60 19.46 7.87
N ASP A 122 19.10 19.98 6.75
CA ASP A 122 18.48 19.76 5.44
C ASP A 122 18.34 18.25 5.12
N ALA A 123 17.12 17.86 4.74
CA ALA A 123 16.78 16.46 4.50
C ALA A 123 17.51 15.87 3.29
N ASP A 124 17.77 16.66 2.26
CA ASP A 124 18.53 16.18 1.09
C ASP A 124 20.00 16.00 1.43
N ARG A 125 20.59 16.93 2.21
CA ARG A 125 21.96 16.80 2.72
C ARG A 125 22.12 15.53 3.56
N PHE A 126 21.15 15.23 4.44
CA PHE A 126 21.15 13.98 5.20
C PHE A 126 21.14 12.76 4.27
N LEU A 127 20.23 12.74 3.30
CA LEU A 127 20.12 11.63 2.36
C LEU A 127 21.40 11.46 1.54
N ASP A 128 21.96 12.53 1.01
CA ASP A 128 23.08 12.47 0.07
C ASP A 128 24.42 12.16 0.72
N HIS A 129 24.65 12.73 1.91
CA HIS A 129 25.98 12.73 2.52
C HIS A 129 26.07 11.94 3.84
N MET A 130 24.95 11.62 4.49
CA MET A 130 24.95 10.97 5.81
C MET A 130 24.37 9.56 5.77
N LEU A 131 23.35 9.31 4.94
CA LEU A 131 22.76 7.99 4.73
C LEU A 131 23.46 7.23 3.59
N LEU A 132 24.73 6.86 3.79
CA LEU A 132 25.54 6.26 2.73
C LEU A 132 25.20 4.79 2.48
N MET A 133 25.02 4.00 3.53
CA MET A 133 24.91 2.54 3.46
C MET A 133 23.96 2.01 4.52
N TYR A 134 23.41 0.82 4.27
CA TYR A 134 22.68 0.02 5.26
C TYR A 134 23.21 -1.41 5.23
N ASP A 135 23.71 -1.89 6.38
CA ASP A 135 24.34 -3.22 6.52
C ASP A 135 25.41 -3.43 5.45
N PHE A 136 26.37 -2.51 5.44
CA PHE A 136 27.54 -2.47 4.55
C PHE A 136 27.20 -2.56 3.04
N LYS A 137 25.98 -2.20 2.64
CA LYS A 137 25.55 -2.13 1.24
C LYS A 137 25.05 -0.75 0.87
N ALA A 138 25.45 -0.30 -0.31
CA ALA A 138 24.92 0.92 -0.94
C ALA A 138 23.42 0.76 -1.29
N PRO A 139 22.68 1.87 -1.45
CA PRO A 139 21.28 1.81 -1.89
C PRO A 139 21.15 1.19 -3.28
N ASN A 140 20.14 0.33 -3.47
CA ASN A 140 19.86 -0.36 -4.73
C ASN A 140 19.18 0.56 -5.75
N ARG A 141 18.47 1.59 -5.28
CA ARG A 141 17.86 2.63 -6.09
C ARG A 141 18.24 3.97 -5.50
N ASN A 142 18.91 4.78 -6.30
CA ASN A 142 19.26 6.15 -6.01
C ASN A 142 18.71 6.99 -7.15
N GLU A 143 17.50 7.50 -6.97
CA GLU A 143 16.81 8.28 -7.98
C GLU A 143 16.37 9.60 -7.36
N THR A 144 16.35 10.67 -8.16
CA THR A 144 15.45 11.77 -7.85
C THR A 144 14.05 11.24 -8.15
N PHE A 145 13.13 11.31 -7.20
CA PHE A 145 11.78 10.70 -7.30
C PHE A 145 10.96 11.36 -8.43
N ASN A 146 11.27 11.08 -9.71
CA ASN A 146 10.88 11.86 -10.88
C ASN A 146 11.09 13.39 -10.68
N GLY A 147 12.25 13.79 -10.16
CA GLY A 147 12.56 15.19 -9.83
C GLY A 147 11.93 15.75 -8.54
N LYS A 148 11.26 14.92 -7.72
CA LYS A 148 10.60 15.35 -6.46
C LYS A 148 11.45 15.18 -5.19
N GLY A 149 12.77 15.09 -5.32
CA GLY A 149 13.72 15.01 -4.20
C GLY A 149 14.44 13.67 -4.10
N ASN A 150 15.37 13.58 -3.15
CA ASN A 150 16.26 12.44 -2.98
C ASN A 150 15.51 11.24 -2.39
N TYR A 151 15.75 10.07 -2.97
CA TYR A 151 15.14 8.80 -2.58
C TYR A 151 16.22 7.72 -2.55
N ARG A 152 16.33 7.04 -1.41
CA ARG A 152 17.20 5.87 -1.24
C ARG A 152 16.37 4.65 -0.91
N GLU A 153 16.56 3.58 -1.66
CA GLU A 153 15.95 2.27 -1.36
C GLU A 153 16.99 1.18 -1.17
N PHE A 154 16.88 0.47 -0.06
CA PHE A 154 17.67 -0.72 0.24
C PHE A 154 16.73 -1.93 0.16
N LYS A 155 16.77 -2.65 -0.97
CA LYS A 155 15.96 -3.88 -1.16
C LYS A 155 16.68 -5.08 -0.57
N ARG A 156 15.95 -5.87 0.20
CA ARG A 156 16.35 -7.19 0.69
C ARG A 156 15.37 -8.23 0.14
N THR A 157 15.60 -9.50 0.45
CA THR A 157 14.76 -10.61 -0.03
C THR A 157 13.32 -10.52 0.46
N ASP A 158 13.15 -10.05 1.70
CA ASP A 158 11.87 -10.11 2.41
C ASP A 158 11.23 -8.76 2.66
N TYR A 159 12.02 -7.69 2.63
CA TYR A 159 11.55 -6.33 2.85
C TYR A 159 12.41 -5.33 2.06
N SER A 160 11.94 -4.09 1.94
CA SER A 160 12.78 -2.97 1.53
C SER A 160 12.64 -1.80 2.50
N PHE A 161 13.76 -1.10 2.71
CA PHE A 161 13.77 0.22 3.36
C PHE A 161 13.72 1.27 2.28
N LYS A 162 12.77 2.21 2.40
CA LYS A 162 12.71 3.43 1.58
C LYS A 162 12.90 4.62 2.49
N ILE A 163 13.82 5.49 2.14
CA ILE A 163 14.12 6.68 2.90
C ILE A 163 14.17 7.85 1.95
N TYR A 164 13.29 8.83 2.16
CA TYR A 164 13.12 9.92 1.21
C TYR A 164 12.69 11.22 1.88
N ASN A 165 12.97 12.32 1.20
CA ASN A 165 12.57 13.65 1.62
C ASN A 165 11.05 13.83 1.45
N LYS A 166 10.30 13.83 2.56
CA LYS A 166 8.83 13.95 2.54
C LYS A 166 8.38 15.39 2.34
N THR A 167 9.16 16.39 2.76
CA THR A 167 8.79 17.80 2.60
C THR A 167 8.76 18.20 1.13
N LYS A 168 9.69 17.70 0.32
CA LYS A 168 9.64 17.89 -1.14
C LYS A 168 8.50 17.13 -1.81
N HIS A 169 8.11 15.96 -1.29
CA HIS A 169 7.02 15.18 -1.86
C HIS A 169 5.67 15.92 -1.78
N TYR A 170 5.41 16.67 -0.70
CA TYR A 170 4.15 17.40 -0.48
C TYR A 170 4.29 18.94 -0.44
N LYS A 171 5.46 19.49 -0.79
CA LYS A 171 5.76 20.94 -0.71
C LYS A 171 5.49 21.54 0.68
N GLN A 172 5.81 20.80 1.74
CA GLN A 172 5.64 21.24 3.13
C GLN A 172 6.88 22.03 3.60
N LYS A 173 6.69 22.93 4.59
CA LYS A 173 7.81 23.63 5.24
C LYS A 173 8.52 22.69 6.22
N GLY A 174 9.85 22.81 6.34
CA GLY A 174 10.67 22.02 7.28
C GLY A 174 11.56 20.98 6.60
N ASN A 175 12.15 20.10 7.40
CA ASN A 175 13.06 19.03 6.95
C ASN A 175 12.59 17.68 7.49
N VAL A 176 11.60 17.07 6.83
CA VAL A 176 11.05 15.78 7.24
C VAL A 176 11.57 14.69 6.32
N VAL A 177 12.20 13.68 6.90
CA VAL A 177 12.55 12.44 6.22
C VAL A 177 11.55 11.36 6.61
N ARG A 178 11.04 10.63 5.62
CA ARG A 178 10.20 9.45 5.82
C ARG A 178 11.08 8.22 5.77
N PHE A 179 11.03 7.41 6.83
CA PHE A 179 11.55 6.05 6.84
C PHE A 179 10.39 5.09 6.67
N GLU A 180 10.37 4.34 5.57
CA GLU A 180 9.34 3.35 5.25
C GLU A 180 9.95 1.95 5.18
N ILE A 181 9.30 1.00 5.84
CA ILE A 181 9.59 -0.42 5.71
C ILE A 181 8.47 -1.05 4.92
N LYS A 182 8.81 -1.68 3.80
CA LYS A 182 7.88 -2.47 3.00
C LYS A 182 8.21 -3.95 3.13
N ILE A 183 7.40 -4.69 3.88
CA ILE A 183 7.49 -6.13 4.02
C ILE A 183 6.81 -6.79 2.82
N THR A 184 7.52 -7.68 2.14
CA THR A 184 7.08 -8.32 0.89
C THR A 184 6.93 -9.83 0.97
N ARG A 185 7.44 -10.45 2.03
CA ARG A 185 7.33 -11.89 2.27
C ARG A 185 6.64 -12.14 3.59
N SER A 186 5.65 -13.02 3.55
CA SER A 186 4.81 -13.38 4.69
C SER A 186 5.53 -14.10 5.83
N ARG A 187 6.81 -14.45 5.69
CA ARG A 187 7.60 -15.03 6.79
C ARG A 187 8.06 -14.02 7.84
N LEU A 188 7.93 -12.73 7.53
CA LEU A 188 8.18 -11.62 8.46
C LEU A 188 6.88 -11.02 9.00
N LEU A 189 5.74 -11.66 8.73
CA LEU A 189 4.40 -11.23 9.09
C LEU A 189 3.67 -12.33 9.86
#